data_AF-A0A9E2VRW1-F1
#
_entry.id   AF-A0A9E2VRW1-F1
#
_cell.length_a   1.000
_cell.length_b   1.000
_cell.length_c   1.000
_cell.angle_alpha   90.00
_cell.angle_beta   90.00
_cell.angle_gamma   90.00
#
_symmetry.space_group_name_H-M   'P 1'
#
loop_
_entity.id
_entity.type
_entity.pdbx_description
1 polymer ?
#
loop_
_entity_poly.entity_id
_entity_poly.type
_entity_poly.pdbx_seq_one_letter_code
_entity_poly.pdbx_strand_id
1 'polypeptide(L)'
;MVKPENGVRGLKHWRYDLLAGLQVALIGLPLSLGIAVASGAPPITGVISAIIAGFVFPFLGGAYVTISGPAAGLAPALLAGMIVLGHGDLTVGYPLLLVAICLTGLVQVLLSLLRA
;
A
#
# COMPACT_ATOMS: atom_id res chain seq x y z
N MET A 1 4.78 -20.49 -18.28
CA MET A 1 3.50 -20.18 -17.60
C MET A 1 2.54 -19.60 -18.62
N VAL A 2 1.33 -20.14 -18.73
CA VAL A 2 0.30 -19.61 -19.65
C VAL A 2 -0.21 -18.28 -19.08
N LYS A 3 -0.31 -17.24 -19.91
CA LYS A 3 -0.84 -15.93 -19.50
C LYS A 3 -2.33 -16.10 -19.15
N PRO A 4 -2.77 -15.76 -17.94
CA PRO A 4 -4.18 -15.86 -17.57
C PRO A 4 -5.03 -14.92 -18.42
N GLU A 5 -6.26 -15.34 -18.70
CA GLU A 5 -7.20 -14.61 -19.55
C GLU A 5 -7.74 -13.37 -18.81
N ASN A 6 -7.84 -12.23 -19.50
CA ASN A 6 -8.32 -10.97 -18.93
C ASN A 6 -9.84 -10.83 -19.05
N GLY A 7 -10.44 -10.01 -18.19
CA GLY A 7 -11.85 -9.64 -18.26
C GLY A 7 -12.82 -10.74 -17.83
N VAL A 8 -13.99 -10.81 -18.46
CA VAL A 8 -15.08 -11.74 -18.07
C VAL A 8 -14.66 -13.21 -18.20
N ARG A 9 -13.73 -13.53 -19.10
CA ARG A 9 -13.18 -14.89 -19.26
C ARG A 9 -12.25 -15.30 -18.11
N GLY A 10 -11.59 -14.32 -17.48
CA GLY A 10 -10.73 -14.53 -16.30
C GLY A 10 -11.50 -14.88 -15.03
N LEU A 11 -12.79 -14.49 -14.94
CA LEU A 11 -13.67 -14.80 -13.80
C LEU A 11 -14.00 -16.29 -13.67
N LYS A 12 -13.49 -17.15 -14.57
CA LYS A 12 -13.70 -18.61 -14.52
C LYS A 12 -13.29 -19.22 -13.17
N HIS A 13 -12.31 -18.64 -12.50
CA HIS A 13 -11.79 -19.14 -11.22
C HIS A 13 -12.17 -18.27 -10.00
N TRP A 14 -13.21 -17.44 -10.10
CA TRP A 14 -13.59 -16.46 -9.06
C TRP A 14 -13.73 -17.04 -7.64
N ARG A 15 -14.16 -18.31 -7.49
CA ARG A 15 -14.28 -18.97 -6.18
C ARG A 15 -12.91 -19.22 -5.55
N TYR A 16 -11.93 -19.62 -6.35
CA TYR A 16 -10.56 -19.83 -5.89
C TYR A 16 -9.88 -18.49 -5.61
N ASP A 17 -10.11 -17.49 -6.46
CA ASP A 17 -9.57 -16.15 -6.28
C ASP A 17 -10.13 -15.48 -5.02
N LEU A 18 -11.41 -15.68 -4.71
CA LEU A 18 -12.05 -15.16 -3.49
C LEU A 18 -11.46 -15.81 -2.23
N LEU A 19 -11.30 -17.14 -2.22
CA LEU A 19 -10.72 -17.85 -1.08
C LEU A 19 -9.25 -17.47 -0.87
N ALA A 20 -8.47 -17.38 -1.96
CA ALA A 20 -7.08 -16.94 -1.91
C ALA A 20 -6.99 -15.48 -1.43
N GLY A 21 -7.83 -14.59 -1.94
CA GLY A 21 -7.89 -13.18 -1.51
C GLY A 21 -8.23 -13.03 -0.02
N LEU A 22 -9.16 -13.83 0.50
CA LEU A 22 -9.48 -13.84 1.93
C LEU A 22 -8.29 -14.29 2.78
N GLN A 23 -7.61 -15.37 2.39
CA GLN A 23 -6.41 -15.85 3.10
C GLN A 23 -5.30 -14.80 3.12
N VAL A 24 -5.06 -14.17 1.97
CA VAL A 24 -4.07 -13.09 1.83
C VAL A 24 -4.46 -11.88 2.68
N ALA A 25 -5.74 -11.49 2.73
CA ALA A 25 -6.20 -10.39 3.56
C ALA A 25 -5.98 -10.68 5.06
N LEU A 26 -6.27 -11.91 5.51
CA LEU A 26 -6.05 -12.33 6.89
C LEU A 26 -4.56 -12.27 7.31
N ILE A 27 -3.64 -12.55 6.39
CA ILE A 27 -2.19 -12.46 6.62
C ILE A 27 -1.68 -11.01 6.46
N GLY A 28 -2.29 -10.24 5.54
CA GLY A 28 -1.91 -8.86 5.25
C GLY A 28 -2.31 -7.87 6.33
N LEU A 29 -3.45 -8.08 7.00
CA LEU A 29 -3.91 -7.25 8.11
C LEU A 29 -2.88 -7.13 9.26
N PRO A 30 -2.38 -8.22 9.87
CA PRO A 30 -1.37 -8.12 10.93
C PRO A 30 -0.05 -7.52 10.43
N LEU A 31 0.35 -7.80 9.19
CA LEU A 31 1.55 -7.19 8.59
C LEU A 31 1.41 -5.67 8.48
N SER A 32 0.28 -5.17 7.97
CA SER A 32 0.02 -3.74 7.80
C SER A 32 -0.04 -3.00 9.15
N LEU A 33 -0.63 -3.62 10.17
CA LEU A 33 -0.66 -3.12 11.55
C LEU A 33 0.75 -3.06 12.14
N GLY A 34 1.54 -4.12 11.96
CA GLY A 34 2.93 -4.18 12.43
C GLY A 34 3.81 -3.09 11.80
N ILE A 35 3.67 -2.85 10.50
CA ILE A 35 4.39 -1.78 9.79
C ILE A 35 3.99 -0.39 10.30
N ALA A 36 2.69 -0.15 10.54
CA ALA A 36 2.23 1.12 11.10
C ALA A 36 2.82 1.38 12.50
N VAL A 37 2.78 0.38 13.38
CA VAL A 37 3.38 0.46 14.73
C VAL A 37 4.89 0.67 14.65
N ALA A 38 5.60 -0.05 13.79
CA ALA A 38 7.04 0.09 13.60
C ALA A 38 7.43 1.47 13.04
N SER A 39 6.56 2.10 12.25
CA SER A 39 6.78 3.46 11.75
C SER A 39 6.49 4.56 12.77
N GLY A 40 5.87 4.25 13.91
CA GLY A 40 5.44 5.24 14.91
C GLY A 40 4.13 5.96 14.56
N ALA A 41 3.43 5.54 13.49
CA ALA A 41 2.12 6.05 13.11
C ALA A 41 0.99 5.29 13.84
N PRO A 42 -0.23 5.88 13.94
CA PRO A 42 -1.37 5.19 14.52
C PRO A 42 -1.68 3.88 13.78
N PRO A 43 -1.88 2.73 14.45
CA PRO A 43 -2.05 1.42 13.79
C PRO A 43 -3.17 1.39 12.74
N ILE A 44 -4.22 2.18 12.97
CA ILE A 44 -5.37 2.27 12.07
C ILE A 44 -5.01 2.78 10.67
N THR A 45 -3.93 3.56 10.51
CA THR A 45 -3.49 4.05 9.20
C THR A 45 -2.99 2.91 8.33
N GLY A 46 -2.34 1.90 8.92
CA GLY A 46 -1.89 0.68 8.24
C GLY A 46 -3.07 -0.07 7.62
N VAL A 47 -4.14 -0.26 8.40
CA VAL A 47 -5.37 -0.93 7.96
C VAL A 47 -6.07 -0.13 6.85
N ILE A 48 -6.23 1.17 7.04
CA ILE A 48 -6.87 2.05 6.04
C ILE A 48 -6.08 2.01 4.73
N SER A 49 -4.75 2.09 4.80
CA SER A 49 -3.90 2.04 3.59
C SER A 49 -4.01 0.70 2.85
N ALA A 50 -4.07 -0.42 3.58
CA ALA A 50 -4.23 -1.75 3.00
C ALA A 50 -5.59 -1.93 2.32
N ILE A 51 -6.68 -1.43 2.93
CA ILE A 51 -8.03 -1.47 2.33
C ILE A 51 -8.07 -0.63 1.05
N ILE A 52 -7.56 0.60 1.09
CA ILE A 52 -7.55 1.49 -0.07
C ILE A 52 -6.67 0.89 -1.19
N ALA A 53 -5.48 0.40 -0.86
CA ALA A 53 -4.59 -0.21 -1.85
C ALA A 53 -5.22 -1.45 -2.49
N GLY A 54 -5.81 -2.34 -1.68
CA GLY A 54 -6.47 -3.56 -2.16
C GLY A 54 -7.72 -3.30 -2.99
N PHE A 55 -8.42 -2.19 -2.76
CA PHE A 55 -9.59 -1.82 -3.54
C PHE A 55 -9.23 -1.05 -4.82
N VAL A 56 -8.31 -0.10 -4.75
CA VAL A 56 -8.04 0.85 -5.86
C VAL A 56 -7.05 0.30 -6.88
N PHE A 57 -5.97 -0.36 -6.45
CA PHE A 57 -4.90 -0.82 -7.35
C PHE A 57 -5.34 -1.87 -8.38
N PRO A 58 -6.24 -2.83 -8.09
CA PRO A 58 -6.71 -3.78 -9.10
C PRO A 58 -7.32 -3.12 -10.34
N PHE A 59 -7.90 -1.92 -10.20
CA PHE A 59 -8.48 -1.16 -11.31
C PHE A 59 -7.44 -0.41 -12.15
N LEU A 60 -6.31 -0.03 -11.54
CA LEU A 60 -5.20 0.67 -12.21
C LEU A 60 -4.32 -0.28 -13.04
N GLY A 61 -4.54 -1.59 -12.93
CA GLY A 61 -3.78 -2.63 -13.61
C GLY A 61 -2.54 -3.08 -12.82
N GLY A 62 -1.81 -4.04 -13.38
CA GLY A 62 -0.67 -4.66 -12.70
C GLY A 62 -0.47 -6.11 -13.13
N ALA A 63 0.17 -6.89 -12.27
CA ALA A 63 0.32 -8.33 -12.50
C ALA A 63 -0.87 -9.10 -11.89
N TYR A 64 -1.08 -10.32 -12.39
CA TYR A 64 -2.24 -11.14 -12.03
C TYR A 64 -2.28 -11.60 -10.57
N VAL A 65 -1.15 -11.56 -9.85
CA VAL A 65 -1.01 -12.07 -8.48
C VAL A 65 -0.31 -11.04 -7.57
N THR A 66 -0.37 -9.75 -7.92
CA THR A 66 0.24 -8.70 -7.08
C THR A 66 -0.67 -8.33 -5.91
N ILE A 67 -0.07 -8.27 -4.73
CA ILE A 67 -0.71 -7.78 -3.51
C ILE A 67 -0.22 -6.37 -3.26
N SER A 68 -1.14 -5.42 -3.15
CA SER A 68 -0.83 -4.01 -2.91
C SER A 68 -0.99 -3.69 -1.42
N GLY A 69 0.02 -3.09 -0.81
CA GLY A 69 0.02 -2.74 0.61
C GLY A 69 1.31 -2.04 1.05
N PRO A 70 1.42 -1.69 2.34
CA PRO A 70 2.63 -1.06 2.89
C PRO A 70 3.84 -2.00 2.75
N ALA A 71 4.90 -1.56 2.10
CA ALA A 71 6.13 -2.34 2.01
C ALA A 71 6.90 -2.26 3.35
N ALA A 72 7.47 -3.39 3.79
CA ALA A 72 8.22 -3.47 5.05
C ALA A 72 9.37 -2.44 5.13
N GLY A 73 10.01 -2.13 4.00
CA GLY A 73 11.07 -1.12 3.91
C GLY A 73 10.58 0.32 4.12
N LEU A 74 9.28 0.59 4.03
CA LEU A 74 8.73 1.93 4.30
C LEU A 74 8.66 2.23 5.79
N ALA A 75 8.58 1.23 6.68
CA ALA A 75 8.49 1.48 8.12
C ALA A 75 9.64 2.37 8.65
N PRO A 76 10.93 2.04 8.44
CA PRO A 76 12.03 2.89 8.87
C PRO A 76 12.10 4.22 8.10
N ALA A 77 11.71 4.25 6.83
CA ALA A 77 11.71 5.48 6.03
C ALA A 77 10.66 6.49 6.52
N LEU A 78 9.46 6.02 6.86
CA LEU A 78 8.39 6.82 7.44
C LEU A 78 8.77 7.35 8.82
N LEU A 79 9.36 6.50 9.68
CA LEU A 79 9.85 6.91 10.99
C LEU A 79 10.94 7.98 10.86
N ALA A 80 11.94 7.76 10.00
CA ALA A 80 13.00 8.73 9.76
C ALA A 80 12.44 10.04 9.19
N GLY A 81 11.50 9.97 8.24
CA GLY A 81 10.83 11.14 7.69
C GLY A 81 10.07 11.94 8.76
N MET A 82 9.34 11.27 9.65
CA MET A 82 8.64 11.92 10.77
C MET A 82 9.61 12.62 11.73
N ILE A 83 10.72 11.98 12.08
CA ILE A 83 11.75 12.57 12.96
C ILE A 83 12.37 13.81 12.30
N VAL A 84 12.73 13.73 11.02
CA VAL A 84 13.38 14.82 10.28
C VAL A 84 12.41 16.00 10.10
N LEU A 85 11.17 15.76 9.70
CA LEU A 85 10.17 16.81 9.47
C LEU A 85 9.68 17.44 10.78
N GLY A 86 9.51 16.63 11.82
CA GLY A 86 9.03 17.06 13.14
C GLY A 86 10.12 17.59 14.07
N HIS A 87 11.38 17.69 13.62
CA HIS A 87 12.53 18.04 14.47
C HIS A 87 12.62 17.19 15.76
N GLY A 88 12.29 15.90 15.66
CA GLY A 88 12.24 14.97 16.79
C GLY A 88 10.88 14.84 17.48
N ASP A 89 9.90 15.69 17.17
CA ASP A 89 8.53 15.55 17.67
C ASP A 89 7.64 14.81 16.65
N LEU A 90 7.21 13.60 17.01
CA LEU A 90 6.36 12.77 16.16
C LEU A 90 4.96 13.34 15.95
N THR A 91 4.45 14.14 16.90
CA THR A 91 3.10 14.73 16.81
C THR A 91 3.02 15.81 15.73
N VAL A 92 4.11 16.57 15.56
CA VAL A 92 4.27 17.58 14.50
C VAL A 92 4.75 16.92 13.20
N GLY A 93 5.62 15.91 13.30
CA GLY A 93 6.16 15.19 12.15
C GLY A 93 5.11 14.40 11.36
N TYR A 94 4.11 13.82 12.04
CA TYR A 94 3.06 13.03 11.39
C TYR A 94 2.23 13.79 10.33
N PRO A 95 1.62 14.95 10.60
CA PRO A 95 0.87 15.68 9.57
C PRO A 95 1.77 16.16 8.43
N LEU A 96 3.01 16.57 8.71
CA LEU A 96 3.99 16.96 7.70
C LEU A 96 4.36 15.78 6.78
N LEU A 97 4.52 14.59 7.36
CA LEU A 97 4.76 13.36 6.61
C LEU A 97 3.59 13.04 5.68
N LEU A 98 2.34 13.18 6.13
CA LEU A 98 1.17 12.93 5.28
C LEU A 98 1.17 13.83 4.03
N VAL A 99 1.52 15.10 4.20
CA VAL A 99 1.68 16.04 3.07
C VAL A 99 2.83 15.60 2.15
N ALA A 100 3.98 15.21 2.72
CA ALA A 100 5.12 14.73 1.94
C ALA A 100 4.79 13.45 1.14
N ILE A 101 4.01 12.52 1.71
CA ILE A 101 3.54 11.31 1.02
C ILE A 101 2.61 11.70 -0.14
N CYS A 102 1.68 12.64 0.07
CA CYS A 102 0.80 13.13 -0.98
C CYS A 102 1.59 13.75 -2.15
N LEU A 103 2.58 14.58 -1.85
CA LEU A 103 3.49 15.15 -2.85
C LEU A 103 4.30 14.08 -3.58
N THR A 104 4.81 13.07 -2.86
CA THR A 104 5.54 11.95 -3.46
C THR A 104 4.66 11.17 -4.43
N GLY A 105 3.39 10.93 -4.07
CA GLY A 105 2.42 10.28 -4.95
C GLY A 105 2.14 11.11 -6.21
N LEU A 106 1.99 12.43 -6.08
CA LEU A 106 1.82 13.33 -7.22
C LEU A 106 3.03 13.27 -8.17
N VAL A 107 4.24 13.28 -7.61
CA VAL A 107 5.48 13.16 -8.38
C VAL A 107 5.56 11.79 -9.08
N GLN A 108 5.18 10.70 -8.40
CA GLN A 108 5.14 9.36 -9.00
C GLN A 108 4.17 9.28 -10.19
N VAL A 109 2.99 9.89 -10.07
CA VAL A 109 2.02 9.98 -11.17
C VAL A 109 2.59 10.80 -12.33
N LEU A 110 3.24 11.94 -12.03
CA LEU A 110 3.86 12.78 -13.06
C LEU A 110 4.98 12.05 -13.81
N LEU A 111 5.88 11.37 -13.09
CA LEU A 111 6.95 10.56 -13.69
C LEU A 111 6.39 9.42 -14.53
N SER A 112 5.34 8.75 -14.04
CA SER A 112 4.64 7.70 -14.80
C SER A 112 4.08 8.19 -16.14
N LEU A 113 3.55 9.43 -16.19
CA LEU A 113 3.08 10.05 -17.43
C LEU A 113 4.22 10.41 -18.39
N LEU A 114 5.36 10.84 -17.86
CA LEU A 114 6.56 11.16 -18.64
C LEU A 114 7.30 9.92 -19.16
N ARG A 115 6.89 8.71 -18.74
CA ARG A 115 7.57 7.43 -19.04
C ARG A 115 9.08 7.47 -18.76
N ALA A 116 9.47 8.19 -17.72
CA ALA A 116 10.83 8.21 -17.18
C ALA A 116 10.97 7.22 -16.03
#